data_AF-A0A934G7N1-F1
#
_entry.id   AF-A0A934G7N1-F1
#
_cell.length_a   1.000
_cell.length_b   1.000
_cell.length_c   1.000
_cell.angle_alpha   90.00
_cell.angle_beta   90.00
_cell.angle_gamma   90.00
#
_symmetry.space_group_name_H-M   'P 1'
#
loop_
_entity.id
_entity.type
_entity.pdbx_description
1 polymer ?
#
loop_
_entity_poly.entity_id
_entity_poly.type
_entity_poly.pdbx_seq_one_letter_code
_entity_poly.pdbx_strand_id
1 'polypeptide(L)'
;MEWEFTPEQVVGCEVDYDLEQFRADLLEEVRMNMGDMDDARKLKIFSAMYELCYWVATGNDYDEFLATLDQDSFFPNFLASIRDNLEPNIVMLGAILQRLIMDRVEGQSMPLEMAIKEVDELHRQVVAKPLLN
;
A
#
# COMPACT_ATOMS: atom_id res chain seq x y z
N MET A 1 12.02 -0.04 -1.24
CA MET A 1 12.32 -1.11 -0.27
C MET A 1 12.74 -2.34 -1.05
N GLU A 2 13.69 -3.13 -0.55
CA GLU A 2 14.01 -4.44 -1.15
C GLU A 2 13.59 -5.53 -0.16
N TRP A 3 12.72 -6.43 -0.58
CA TRP A 3 12.27 -7.56 0.24
C TRP A 3 13.17 -8.77 0.02
N GLU A 4 13.43 -9.52 1.09
CA GLU A 4 14.16 -10.80 1.02
C GLU A 4 13.27 -11.98 0.58
N PHE A 5 12.00 -11.71 0.28
CA PHE A 5 10.98 -12.67 -0.12
C PHE A 5 10.14 -12.14 -1.28
N THR A 6 9.40 -13.02 -1.96
CA THR A 6 8.60 -12.64 -3.13
C THR A 6 7.13 -12.43 -2.80
N PRO A 7 6.37 -11.69 -3.64
CA PRO A 7 4.92 -11.58 -3.52
C PRO A 7 4.21 -12.94 -3.48
N GLU A 8 4.68 -13.92 -4.25
CA GLU A 8 4.12 -15.28 -4.26
C GLU A 8 4.27 -15.98 -2.91
N GLN A 9 5.39 -15.77 -2.23
CA GLN A 9 5.61 -16.31 -0.88
C GLN A 9 4.67 -15.69 0.15
N VAL A 10 4.32 -14.41 -0.02
CA VAL A 10 3.29 -13.75 0.79
C VAL A 10 1.92 -14.36 0.51
N VAL A 11 1.51 -14.46 -0.77
CA VAL A 11 0.22 -15.08 -1.15
C VAL A 11 0.10 -16.51 -0.65
N GLY A 12 1.18 -17.29 -0.72
CA GLY A 12 1.25 -18.69 -0.27
C GLY A 12 1.37 -18.87 1.25
N CYS A 13 1.33 -17.79 2.03
CA CYS A 13 1.52 -17.81 3.49
C CYS A 13 2.86 -18.45 3.93
N GLU A 14 3.90 -18.39 3.08
CA GLU A 14 5.25 -18.83 3.44
C GLU A 14 5.96 -17.83 4.35
N VAL A 15 5.54 -16.56 4.30
CA VAL A 15 6.06 -15.45 5.12
C VAL A 15 4.90 -14.74 5.80
N ASP A 16 5.09 -14.42 7.08
CA ASP A 16 4.14 -13.63 7.87
C ASP A 16 4.43 -12.12 7.69
N TYR A 17 4.13 -11.61 6.50
CA TYR A 17 4.25 -10.19 6.17
C TYR A 17 2.87 -9.61 5.90
N ASP A 18 2.46 -8.62 6.69
CA ASP A 18 1.10 -8.10 6.70
C ASP A 18 0.99 -6.62 6.31
N LEU A 19 -0.24 -6.10 6.34
CA LEU A 19 -0.55 -4.73 5.96
C LEU A 19 0.04 -3.70 6.93
N GLU A 20 0.16 -4.03 8.22
CA GLU A 20 0.72 -3.13 9.22
C GLU A 20 2.23 -3.01 9.03
N GLN A 21 2.91 -4.15 8.84
CA GLN A 21 4.34 -4.20 8.56
C GLN A 21 4.67 -3.47 7.25
N PHE A 22 3.91 -3.71 6.18
CA PHE A 22 4.09 -2.99 4.91
C PHE A 22 3.98 -1.48 5.06
N ARG A 23 3.00 -0.99 5.82
CA ARG A 23 2.83 0.45 6.07
C ARG A 23 3.99 1.03 6.88
N ALA A 24 4.45 0.31 7.91
CA ALA A 24 5.58 0.72 8.72
C ALA A 24 6.87 0.83 7.89
N ASP A 25 7.16 -0.19 7.09
CA ASP A 25 8.37 -0.22 6.27
C ASP A 25 8.33 0.85 5.17
N LEU A 26 7.17 1.08 4.54
CA LEU A 26 7.00 2.14 3.55
C LEU A 26 7.20 3.54 4.16
N LEU A 27 6.70 3.75 5.38
CA LEU A 27 6.94 5.00 6.10
C LEU A 27 8.42 5.19 6.43
N GLU A 28 9.12 4.11 6.84
CA GLU A 28 10.55 4.17 7.11
C GLU A 28 11.35 4.47 5.85
N GLU A 29 10.98 3.89 4.70
CA GLU A 29 11.58 4.24 3.41
C GLU A 29 11.42 5.74 3.09
N VAL A 30 10.23 6.31 3.34
CA VAL A 30 10.01 7.75 3.16
C VAL A 30 10.90 8.56 4.11
N ARG A 31 11.04 8.15 5.37
CA ARG A 31 11.91 8.83 6.34
C ARG A 31 13.37 8.84 5.92
N MET A 32 13.86 7.71 5.42
CA MET A 32 15.23 7.56 4.94
C MET A 32 15.50 8.40 3.68
N ASN A 33 14.53 8.50 2.78
CA ASN A 33 14.71 9.16 1.49
C ASN A 33 14.43 10.67 1.50
N MET A 34 13.64 11.18 2.44
CA MET A 34 13.23 12.60 2.47
C MET A 34 14.13 13.50 3.33
N GLY A 35 15.28 13.00 3.78
CA GLY A 35 16.30 13.78 4.48
C GLY A 35 15.78 14.57 5.69
N ASP A 36 16.14 15.85 5.77
CA ASP A 36 15.81 16.75 6.89
C ASP A 36 14.38 17.33 6.83
N MET A 37 13.50 16.81 5.96
CA MET A 37 12.09 17.22 5.99
C MET A 37 11.47 16.92 7.36
N ASP A 38 10.60 17.81 7.81
CA ASP A 38 9.82 17.58 9.03
C ASP A 38 8.91 16.35 8.90
N ASP A 39 8.60 15.72 10.04
CA ASP A 39 7.82 14.49 10.08
C ASP A 39 6.40 14.67 9.52
N ALA A 40 5.81 15.87 9.63
CA ALA A 40 4.49 16.12 9.08
C ALA A 40 4.49 16.07 7.54
N ARG A 41 5.54 16.56 6.88
CA ARG A 41 5.72 16.45 5.43
C ARG A 41 6.01 15.03 5.02
N LYS A 42 6.87 14.31 5.76
CA LYS A 42 7.15 12.88 5.52
C LYS A 42 5.87 12.05 5.60
N LEU A 43 5.04 12.28 6.61
CA LEU A 43 3.75 11.60 6.74
C LEU A 43 2.80 11.89 5.57
N LYS A 44 2.75 13.14 5.08
CA LYS A 44 1.93 13.47 3.89
C LYS A 44 2.43 12.76 2.62
N ILE A 45 3.74 12.69 2.44
CA ILE A 45 4.36 11.97 1.31
C ILE A 45 4.05 10.48 1.40
N PHE A 46 4.24 9.89 2.59
CA PHE A 46 3.86 8.50 2.86
C PHE A 46 2.37 8.24 2.54
N SER A 47 1.45 9.10 3.03
CA SER A 47 0.02 8.93 2.77
C SER A 47 -0.28 8.93 1.28
N ALA A 48 0.26 9.88 0.51
CA ALA A 48 0.04 9.95 -0.93
C ALA A 48 0.61 8.75 -1.68
N MET A 49 1.81 8.29 -1.31
CA MET A 49 2.43 7.09 -1.89
C MET A 49 1.62 5.83 -1.59
N TYR A 50 1.18 5.67 -0.34
CA TYR A 50 0.38 4.51 0.08
C TYR A 50 -0.99 4.49 -0.60
N GLU A 51 -1.68 5.63 -0.66
CA GLU A 51 -2.97 5.76 -1.34
C GLU A 51 -2.87 5.40 -2.83
N LEU A 52 -1.81 5.87 -3.49
CA LEU A 52 -1.53 5.50 -4.88
C LEU A 52 -1.29 3.99 -5.02
N CYS A 53 -0.49 3.40 -4.12
CA CYS A 53 -0.21 1.97 -4.16
C CYS A 53 -1.50 1.16 -4.01
N TYR A 54 -2.34 1.53 -3.05
CA TYR A 54 -3.63 0.87 -2.82
C TYR A 54 -4.59 1.02 -4.01
N TRP A 55 -4.66 2.22 -4.59
CA TRP A 55 -5.48 2.50 -5.77
C TRP A 55 -5.14 1.58 -6.94
N VAL A 56 -3.85 1.44 -7.26
CA VAL A 56 -3.38 0.60 -8.37
C VAL A 56 -3.48 -0.88 -8.03
N ALA A 57 -3.12 -1.28 -6.80
CA ALA A 57 -3.22 -2.67 -6.34
C ALA A 57 -4.66 -3.21 -6.36
N THR A 58 -5.66 -2.33 -6.28
CA THR A 58 -7.09 -2.67 -6.39
C THR A 58 -7.64 -2.60 -7.83
N GLY A 59 -6.77 -2.43 -8.82
CA GLY A 59 -7.08 -2.58 -10.24
C GLY A 59 -7.41 -1.29 -10.98
N ASN A 60 -7.21 -0.12 -10.36
CA ASN A 60 -7.42 1.17 -11.01
C ASN A 60 -6.14 1.67 -11.71
N ASP A 61 -6.28 2.64 -12.61
CA ASP A 61 -5.15 3.16 -13.38
C ASP A 61 -4.32 4.22 -12.61
N TYR A 62 -3.01 4.20 -12.81
CA TYR A 62 -2.07 5.11 -12.15
C TYR A 62 -2.27 6.57 -12.59
N ASP A 63 -2.43 6.83 -13.89
CA ASP A 63 -2.61 8.18 -14.42
C ASP A 63 -3.97 8.74 -14.03
N GLU A 64 -5.00 7.89 -13.92
CA GLU A 64 -6.28 8.26 -13.34
C GLU A 64 -6.13 8.75 -11.89
N PHE A 65 -5.32 8.08 -11.05
CA PHE A 65 -5.05 8.57 -9.70
C PHE A 65 -4.40 9.95 -9.72
N LEU A 66 -3.35 10.13 -10.52
CA LEU A 66 -2.65 11.41 -10.63
C LEU A 66 -3.59 12.55 -11.05
N ALA A 67 -4.54 12.27 -11.94
CA ALA A 67 -5.54 13.23 -12.40
C ALA A 67 -6.55 13.65 -11.32
N THR A 68 -6.73 12.86 -10.25
CA THR A 68 -7.59 13.22 -9.11
C THR A 68 -6.95 14.23 -8.16
N LEU A 69 -5.63 14.40 -8.22
CA LEU A 69 -4.88 15.28 -7.34
C LEU A 69 -4.98 16.75 -7.77
N ASP A 70 -4.67 17.65 -6.85
CA ASP A 70 -4.46 19.07 -7.17
C ASP A 70 -3.24 19.22 -8.10
N GLN A 71 -3.49 19.60 -9.35
CA GLN A 71 -2.49 19.68 -10.42
C GLN A 71 -1.48 20.81 -10.21
N ASP A 72 -1.81 21.82 -9.40
CA ASP A 72 -0.90 22.91 -9.05
C ASP A 72 -0.02 22.57 -7.84
N SER A 73 -0.24 21.40 -7.22
CA SER A 73 0.51 20.95 -6.06
C SER A 73 1.80 20.19 -6.41
N PHE A 74 2.60 19.90 -5.39
CA PHE A 74 3.83 19.11 -5.51
C PHE A 74 3.59 17.64 -5.90
N PHE A 75 2.46 17.06 -5.47
CA PHE A 75 2.27 15.60 -5.46
C PHE A 75 2.17 14.94 -6.85
N PRO A 76 1.45 15.48 -7.84
CA PRO A 76 1.32 14.82 -9.15
C PRO A 76 2.68 14.57 -9.81
N ASN A 77 3.52 15.61 -9.88
CA ASN A 77 4.84 15.53 -10.48
C ASN A 77 5.79 14.64 -9.68
N PHE A 78 5.74 14.73 -8.34
CA PHE A 78 6.53 13.86 -7.47
C PHE A 78 6.17 12.39 -7.69
N LEU A 79 4.89 12.03 -7.58
CA LEU A 79 4.42 10.65 -7.75
C LEU A 79 4.67 10.14 -9.17
N ALA A 80 4.51 10.97 -10.19
CA ALA A 80 4.89 10.61 -11.55
C ALA A 80 6.39 10.26 -11.67
N SER A 81 7.26 11.03 -10.99
CA SER A 81 8.71 10.82 -11.04
C SER A 81 9.22 9.56 -10.35
N ILE A 82 8.42 8.98 -9.43
CA ILE A 82 8.79 7.77 -8.67
C ILE A 82 7.98 6.53 -9.08
N ARG A 83 7.26 6.58 -10.21
CA ARG A 83 6.39 5.51 -10.69
C ARG A 83 7.08 4.14 -10.69
N ASP A 84 8.22 4.04 -11.37
CA ASP A 84 8.95 2.77 -11.52
C ASP A 84 9.46 2.26 -10.16
N ASN A 85 9.79 3.17 -9.25
CA ASN A 85 10.22 2.82 -7.89
C ASN A 85 9.04 2.35 -7.01
N LEU A 86 7.81 2.71 -7.36
CA LEU A 86 6.59 2.30 -6.64
C LEU A 86 6.01 0.98 -7.16
N GLU A 87 6.35 0.54 -8.37
CA GLU A 87 5.83 -0.71 -8.94
C GLU A 87 6.02 -1.92 -8.01
N PRO A 88 7.20 -2.16 -7.40
CA PRO A 88 7.37 -3.25 -6.45
C PRO A 88 6.47 -3.13 -5.21
N ASN A 89 6.23 -1.91 -4.72
CA ASN A 89 5.34 -1.64 -3.59
C ASN A 89 3.87 -1.95 -3.94
N ILE A 90 3.44 -1.60 -5.15
CA ILE A 90 2.10 -1.91 -5.67
C ILE A 90 1.89 -3.42 -5.73
N VAL A 91 2.84 -4.16 -6.30
CA VAL A 91 2.76 -5.62 -6.43
C VAL A 91 2.73 -6.29 -5.06
N MET A 92 3.59 -5.88 -4.14
CA MET A 92 3.63 -6.44 -2.79
C MET A 92 2.32 -6.16 -2.02
N LEU A 93 1.78 -4.95 -2.11
CA LEU A 93 0.49 -4.61 -1.50
C LEU A 93 -0.65 -5.46 -2.09
N GLY A 94 -0.64 -5.66 -3.42
CA GLY A 94 -1.59 -6.55 -4.09
C GLY A 94 -1.53 -7.99 -3.55
N ALA A 95 -0.33 -8.53 -3.36
CA ALA A 95 -0.14 -9.86 -2.77
C ALA A 95 -0.67 -9.96 -1.32
N ILE A 96 -0.43 -8.94 -0.49
CA ILE A 96 -0.98 -8.88 0.88
C ILE A 96 -2.51 -8.87 0.84
N LEU A 97 -3.12 -8.04 -0.01
CA LEU A 97 -4.57 -7.96 -0.15
C LEU A 97 -5.15 -9.28 -0.68
N GLN A 98 -4.50 -9.90 -1.67
CA GLN A 98 -4.89 -11.21 -2.20
C GLN A 98 -4.85 -12.28 -1.11
N ARG A 99 -3.78 -12.35 -0.31
CA ARG A 99 -3.68 -13.26 0.85
C ARG A 99 -4.87 -13.09 1.79
N LEU A 100 -5.14 -11.84 2.21
CA LEU A 100 -6.24 -11.52 3.12
C LEU A 100 -7.62 -11.93 2.56
N ILE A 101 -7.82 -11.80 1.25
CA ILE A 101 -9.04 -12.24 0.57
C ILE A 101 -9.10 -13.77 0.56
N MET A 102 -8.01 -14.44 0.17
CA MET A 102 -7.95 -15.90 0.08
C MET A 102 -8.13 -16.58 1.44
N ASP A 103 -7.59 -16.02 2.52
CA ASP A 103 -7.80 -16.52 3.89
C ASP A 103 -9.28 -16.55 4.28
N ARG A 104 -10.07 -15.59 3.80
CA ARG A 104 -11.53 -15.55 4.01
C ARG A 104 -12.27 -16.51 3.09
N VAL A 105 -11.89 -16.54 1.81
CA VAL A 105 -12.53 -17.40 0.82
C VAL A 105 -12.31 -18.87 1.14
N GLU A 106 -11.07 -19.29 1.32
CA GLU A 106 -10.71 -20.69 1.56
C GLU A 106 -10.80 -21.06 3.04
N GLY A 107 -10.19 -20.26 3.92
CA GLY A 107 -10.11 -20.55 5.35
C GLY A 107 -11.45 -20.42 6.07
N GLN A 108 -12.35 -19.55 5.60
CA GLN A 108 -13.66 -19.30 6.21
C GLN A 108 -14.84 -19.67 5.29
N SER A 109 -14.58 -20.23 4.11
CA SER A 109 -15.61 -20.58 3.12
C SER A 109 -16.52 -19.40 2.73
N MET A 110 -15.95 -18.19 2.71
CA MET A 110 -16.69 -16.96 2.41
C MET A 110 -16.83 -16.75 0.89
N PRO A 111 -18.00 -16.32 0.39
CA PRO A 111 -18.13 -15.82 -0.98
C PRO A 111 -17.18 -14.65 -1.25
N LEU A 112 -16.55 -14.64 -2.42
CA LEU A 112 -15.55 -13.65 -2.82
C LEU A 112 -16.01 -12.19 -2.61
N GLU A 113 -17.24 -11.86 -3.00
CA GLU A 113 -17.78 -10.50 -2.84
C GLU A 113 -17.84 -10.04 -1.37
N MET A 114 -18.10 -10.96 -0.44
CA MET A 114 -18.08 -10.64 0.99
C MET A 114 -16.65 -10.54 1.52
N ALA A 115 -15.76 -11.43 1.08
CA ALA A 115 -14.34 -11.38 1.45
C ALA A 115 -13.69 -10.04 1.04
N ILE A 116 -13.97 -9.56 -0.17
CA ILE A 116 -13.49 -8.25 -0.65
C ILE A 116 -13.99 -7.11 0.26
N LYS A 117 -15.29 -7.10 0.61
CA LYS A 117 -15.86 -6.06 1.48
C LYS A 117 -15.24 -6.07 2.88
N GLU A 118 -14.98 -7.24 3.43
CA GLU A 118 -14.33 -7.35 4.73
C GLU A 118 -12.85 -6.94 4.71
N VAL A 119 -12.13 -7.26 3.64
CA VAL A 119 -10.73 -6.83 3.48
C VAL A 119 -10.63 -5.32 3.29
N ASP A 120 -11.54 -4.73 2.54
CA ASP A 120 -11.64 -3.28 2.37
C ASP A 120 -11.99 -2.57 3.70
N GLU A 121 -12.88 -3.16 4.52
CA GLU A 121 -13.15 -2.67 5.87
C GLU A 121 -11.95 -2.82 6.81
N LEU A 122 -11.26 -3.96 6.79
CA LEU A 122 -10.03 -4.17 7.54
C LEU A 122 -8.96 -3.15 7.13
N HIS A 123 -8.81 -2.91 5.83
CA HIS A 123 -7.89 -1.91 5.30
C HIS A 123 -8.20 -0.52 5.87
N ARG A 124 -9.46 -0.08 5.83
CA ARG A 124 -9.88 1.19 6.45
C ARG A 124 -9.51 1.28 7.93
N GLN A 125 -9.72 0.21 8.69
CA GLN A 125 -9.39 0.15 10.11
C GLN A 125 -7.88 0.26 10.35
N VAL A 126 -7.07 -0.42 9.55
CA VAL A 126 -5.60 -0.35 9.62
C VAL A 126 -5.10 1.04 9.24
N VAL A 127 -5.67 1.64 8.19
CA VAL A 127 -5.26 2.99 7.73
C VAL A 127 -5.63 4.08 8.75
N ALA A 128 -6.74 3.92 9.46
CA ALA A 128 -7.16 4.84 10.51
C ALA A 128 -6.27 4.81 11.76
N LYS A 129 -5.47 3.75 11.96
CA LYS A 129 -4.53 3.68 13.07
C LYS A 129 -3.38 4.67 12.83
N PRO A 130 -3.01 5.49 13.83
CA PRO A 130 -1.80 6.29 13.76
C PRO A 130 -0.59 5.35 13.63
N LEU A 131 0.30 5.66 12.69
CA LEU A 131 1.63 5.04 12.64
C LEU A 131 2.45 5.70 13.74
N LEU A 132 2.33 5.16 14.97
CA LEU A 132 3.11 5.62 16.11
C LEU A 132 4.56 5.14 15.94
N ASN A 133 5.50 6.03 16.27
CA ASN A 133 6.93 5.74 16.40
C ASN A 133 7.20 4.77 17.55
#